data_AF-A0A3D4FF79-F1
#
_entry.id   AF-A0A3D4FF79-F1
#
_cell.length_a   1.000
_cell.length_b   1.000
_cell.length_c   1.000
_cell.angle_alpha   90.00
_cell.angle_beta   90.00
_cell.angle_gamma   90.00
#
_symmetry.space_group_name_H-M   'P 1'
#
loop_
_entity.id
_entity.type
_entity.pdbx_description
1 polymer ?
#
loop_
_entity_poly.entity_id
_entity_poly.type
_entity_poly.pdbx_seq_one_letter_code
_entity_poly.pdbx_strand_id
1 'polypeptide(L)'
;MTLGYRAFSLIELLVVLAILAVIASLLFPSIAAVKRKSNQILCTSNQKQLALASTLYWADHQDQCFPYLVSTQTAHTDYWFGRLARGAEGERQLDRTQGLLWPYLKADGLELCPSFQYQAGIYKPKALGASYGYGYNFHLAGGVGAAKRSLKVSRLASTASTALFADAAQINDFQFPATPTRPLLEEFYYISDGPSLYANGHFRHQKRAVVSFCDGHASMASSREGSRDERLPQAWVARFEPSILRP
;
A
#
# COMPACT_ATOMS: atom_id res chain seq x y z
N MET A 1 4.59 -64.74 21.22
CA MET A 1 4.69 -64.45 19.77
C MET A 1 5.13 -63.01 19.61
N THR A 2 6.43 -62.77 19.47
CA THR A 2 6.98 -61.46 19.13
C THR A 2 6.85 -61.29 17.62
N LEU A 3 5.94 -60.43 17.15
CA LEU A 3 5.88 -60.06 15.74
C LEU A 3 7.15 -59.28 15.40
N GLY A 4 8.04 -59.88 14.61
CA GLY A 4 9.20 -59.20 14.06
C GLY A 4 8.75 -58.12 13.08
N TYR A 5 9.03 -56.86 13.41
CA TYR A 5 8.81 -55.75 12.48
C TYR A 5 9.72 -55.93 11.26
N ARG A 6 9.14 -55.96 10.06
CA ARG A 6 9.91 -55.99 8.80
C ARG A 6 10.78 -54.73 8.73
N ALA A 7 12.09 -54.91 8.61
CA ALA A 7 13.01 -53.81 8.42
C ALA A 7 12.81 -53.19 7.03
N PHE A 8 12.66 -51.87 6.99
CA PHE A 8 12.47 -51.10 5.76
C PHE A 8 13.78 -51.03 4.97
N SER A 9 13.75 -51.30 3.67
CA SER A 9 14.95 -51.26 2.83
C SER A 9 15.31 -49.83 2.41
N LEU A 10 16.59 -49.62 2.12
CA LEU A 10 17.10 -48.32 1.63
C LEU A 10 16.48 -47.94 0.28
N ILE A 11 16.17 -48.93 -0.57
CA ILE A 11 15.52 -48.71 -1.87
C ILE A 11 14.08 -48.26 -1.70
N GLU A 12 13.32 -48.88 -0.78
CA GLU A 12 11.94 -48.47 -0.48
C GLU A 12 11.88 -47.02 0.02
N LEU A 13 12.86 -46.60 0.84
CA LEU A 13 12.95 -45.22 1.30
C LEU A 13 13.27 -44.25 0.15
N LEU A 14 14.18 -44.64 -0.74
CA LEU A 14 14.59 -43.81 -1.86
C LEU A 14 13.44 -43.56 -2.85
N VAL A 15 12.65 -44.59 -3.16
CA VAL A 15 11.49 -44.47 -4.06
C VAL A 15 10.43 -43.54 -3.46
N VAL A 16 10.16 -43.65 -2.15
CA VAL A 16 9.20 -42.78 -1.46
C VAL A 16 9.67 -41.32 -1.49
N LEU A 17 10.94 -41.06 -1.18
CA LEU A 17 11.49 -39.70 -1.25
C LEU A 17 11.47 -39.14 -2.68
N ALA A 18 11.72 -39.97 -3.69
CA ALA A 18 11.62 -39.56 -5.10
C ALA A 18 10.19 -39.14 -5.46
N ILE A 19 9.17 -39.90 -5.05
CA ILE A 19 7.77 -39.56 -5.28
C ILE A 19 7.39 -38.27 -4.54
N LEU A 20 7.80 -38.13 -3.27
CA LEU A 20 7.58 -36.90 -2.49
C LEU A 20 8.24 -35.68 -3.15
N ALA A 21 9.44 -35.83 -3.70
CA ALA A 21 10.14 -34.75 -4.39
C ALA A 21 9.41 -34.30 -5.66
N VAL A 22 8.91 -35.25 -6.46
CA VAL A 22 8.10 -34.95 -7.65
C VAL A 22 6.84 -34.18 -7.28
N ILE A 23 6.08 -34.66 -6.28
CA ILE A 23 4.85 -33.98 -5.82
C ILE A 23 5.17 -32.58 -5.27
N ALA A 24 6.20 -32.47 -4.43
CA ALA A 24 6.61 -31.20 -3.84
C ALA A 24 6.99 -30.16 -4.93
N SER A 25 7.72 -30.59 -5.97
CA SER A 25 8.11 -29.71 -7.08
C SER A 25 6.94 -29.06 -7.82
N LEU A 26 5.79 -29.74 -7.91
CA LEU A 26 4.56 -29.22 -8.53
C LEU A 26 3.76 -28.33 -7.56
N LEU A 27 3.87 -28.55 -6.25
CA LEU A 27 3.13 -27.80 -5.23
C LEU A 27 3.76 -26.43 -4.91
N PHE A 28 5.09 -26.32 -4.88
CA PHE A 28 5.79 -25.07 -4.55
C PHE A 28 5.40 -23.85 -5.41
N PRO A 29 5.40 -23.91 -6.76
CA PRO A 29 5.02 -22.74 -7.57
C PRO A 29 3.55 -22.33 -7.35
N SER A 30 2.68 -23.32 -7.13
CA SER A 30 1.26 -23.15 -6.88
C SER A 30 1.00 -22.35 -5.60
N ILE A 31 1.68 -22.70 -4.50
CA ILE A 31 1.54 -22.02 -3.21
C ILE A 31 1.96 -20.54 -3.29
N ALA A 32 3.05 -20.24 -4.00
CA ALA A 32 3.50 -18.87 -4.18
C ALA A 32 2.47 -18.03 -4.98
N ALA A 33 1.83 -18.61 -5.99
CA ALA A 33 0.76 -17.95 -6.74
C ALA A 33 -0.49 -17.70 -5.88
N VAL A 34 -0.92 -18.69 -5.09
CA VAL A 34 -2.04 -18.56 -4.14
C VAL A 34 -1.75 -17.46 -3.13
N LYS A 35 -0.57 -17.45 -2.50
CA LYS A 35 -0.20 -16.39 -1.53
C LYS A 35 -0.27 -15.00 -2.15
N ARG A 36 0.26 -14.81 -3.36
CA ARG A 36 0.16 -13.52 -4.09
C ARG A 36 -1.29 -13.11 -4.32
N LYS A 37 -2.15 -14.06 -4.71
CA LYS A 37 -3.57 -13.80 -4.94
C LYS A 37 -4.31 -13.47 -3.64
N SER A 38 -4.07 -14.21 -2.56
CA SER A 38 -4.62 -13.91 -1.24
C SER A 38 -4.21 -12.53 -0.74
N ASN A 39 -2.94 -12.16 -0.89
CA ASN A 39 -2.48 -10.82 -0.51
C ASN A 39 -3.16 -9.72 -1.34
N GLN A 40 -3.40 -9.95 -2.64
CA GLN A 40 -4.18 -9.03 -3.49
C GLN A 40 -5.64 -8.89 -2.99
N ILE A 41 -6.28 -10.00 -2.62
CA ILE A 41 -7.66 -10.01 -2.09
C ILE A 41 -7.72 -9.23 -0.77
N LEU A 42 -6.78 -9.47 0.14
CA LEU A 42 -6.67 -8.73 1.41
C LEU A 42 -6.43 -7.25 1.17
N CYS A 43 -5.52 -6.88 0.26
CA CYS A 43 -5.30 -5.49 -0.15
C CYS A 43 -6.60 -4.82 -0.65
N THR A 44 -7.34 -5.52 -1.52
CA THR A 44 -8.63 -5.04 -2.03
C THR A 44 -9.66 -4.86 -0.92
N SER A 45 -9.72 -5.81 0.03
CA SER A 45 -10.60 -5.72 1.21
C SER A 45 -10.23 -4.51 2.08
N ASN A 46 -8.94 -4.32 2.37
CA ASN A 46 -8.43 -3.21 3.15
C ASN A 46 -8.81 -1.85 2.52
N GLN A 47 -8.56 -1.67 1.23
CA GLN A 47 -8.92 -0.43 0.54
C GLN A 47 -10.44 -0.19 0.50
N LYS A 48 -11.27 -1.24 0.37
CA LYS A 48 -12.73 -1.11 0.47
C LYS A 48 -13.18 -0.67 1.87
N GLN A 49 -12.55 -1.17 2.93
CA GLN A 49 -12.83 -0.74 4.30
C GLN A 49 -12.43 0.73 4.52
N LEU A 50 -11.28 1.16 3.98
CA LEU A 50 -10.88 2.57 3.99
C LEU A 50 -11.85 3.46 3.21
N ALA A 51 -12.33 3.00 2.04
CA ALA A 51 -13.30 3.74 1.24
C ALA A 51 -14.67 3.85 1.94
N LEU A 52 -15.10 2.78 2.62
CA LEU A 52 -16.31 2.80 3.44
C LEU A 52 -16.17 3.79 4.60
N ALA A 53 -15.06 3.74 5.35
CA ALA A 53 -14.77 4.70 6.41
C ALA A 53 -14.75 6.15 5.91
N SER A 54 -14.22 6.37 4.70
CA SER A 54 -14.23 7.69 4.06
C SER A 54 -15.64 8.15 3.74
N THR A 55 -16.51 7.25 3.27
CA THR A 55 -17.92 7.56 2.99
C THR A 55 -18.66 7.98 4.25
N LEU A 56 -18.44 7.27 5.36
CA LEU A 56 -19.00 7.63 6.66
C LEU A 56 -18.48 8.99 7.15
N TYR A 57 -17.18 9.25 7.00
CA TYR A 57 -16.58 10.55 7.32
C TYR A 57 -17.26 11.67 6.52
N TRP A 58 -17.45 11.50 5.21
CA TRP A 58 -18.08 12.53 4.36
C TRP A 58 -19.51 12.83 4.77
N ALA A 59 -20.28 11.81 5.14
CA ALA A 59 -21.65 11.97 5.64
C ALA A 59 -21.69 12.85 6.90
N ASP A 60 -20.75 12.67 7.83
CA ASP A 60 -20.67 13.46 9.06
C ASP A 60 -20.09 14.87 8.84
N HIS A 61 -19.41 15.12 7.71
CA HIS A 61 -18.66 16.35 7.44
C HIS A 61 -19.19 17.14 6.23
N GLN A 62 -20.47 17.05 5.91
CA GLN A 62 -21.12 17.82 4.82
C GLN A 62 -20.43 17.63 3.45
N ASP A 63 -20.17 16.37 3.11
CA ASP A 63 -19.46 15.89 1.92
C ASP A 63 -18.00 16.34 1.81
N GLN A 64 -17.43 16.94 2.86
CA GLN A 64 -16.06 17.42 2.83
C GLN A 64 -15.09 16.24 2.83
N CYS A 65 -14.27 16.12 1.79
CA CYS A 65 -13.14 15.18 1.80
C CYS A 65 -12.19 15.54 2.95
N PHE A 66 -11.49 14.57 3.53
CA PHE A 66 -10.52 14.86 4.58
C PHE A 66 -9.24 15.48 3.99
N PRO A 67 -8.56 16.39 4.72
CA PRO A 67 -7.30 16.98 4.30
C PRO A 67 -6.16 15.96 4.41
N TYR A 68 -5.11 16.15 3.60
CA TYR A 68 -3.90 15.32 3.67
C TYR A 68 -3.16 15.52 5.00
N LEU A 69 -2.93 16.78 5.37
CA LEU A 69 -2.27 17.22 6.59
C LEU A 69 -3.27 18.03 7.40
N VAL A 70 -3.47 17.64 8.66
CA VAL A 70 -4.41 18.28 9.58
C VAL A 70 -3.73 19.41 10.34
N SER A 71 -2.61 19.10 10.98
CA SER A 71 -1.83 20.06 11.76
C SER A 71 -0.36 19.68 11.81
N THR A 72 0.49 20.69 11.98
CA THR A 72 1.91 20.52 12.27
C THR A 72 2.20 21.16 13.61
N GLN A 73 2.72 20.36 14.55
CA GLN A 73 3.15 20.81 15.87
C GLN A 73 4.66 20.61 16.03
N THR A 74 5.23 21.19 17.09
CA THR A 74 6.66 21.06 17.42
C THR A 74 7.07 19.60 17.60
N ALA A 75 6.23 18.77 18.22
CA ALA A 75 6.55 17.38 18.55
C ALA A 75 6.05 16.36 17.51
N HIS A 76 5.06 16.70 16.68
CA HIS A 76 4.41 15.75 15.76
C HIS A 76 3.72 16.45 14.59
N THR A 77 3.29 15.65 13.62
CA THR A 77 2.42 16.09 12.52
C THR A 77 1.21 15.15 12.47
N ASP A 78 0.02 15.73 12.41
CA ASP A 78 -1.22 14.98 12.28
C ASP A 78 -1.59 14.90 10.80
N TYR A 79 -1.66 13.68 10.28
CA TYR A 79 -2.15 13.37 8.95
C TYR A 79 -3.54 12.74 9.03
N TRP A 80 -4.22 12.60 7.89
CA TRP A 80 -5.49 11.88 7.83
C TRP A 80 -5.43 10.47 8.44
N PHE A 81 -4.25 9.87 8.37
CA PHE A 81 -4.03 8.50 8.75
C PHE A 81 -3.57 8.30 10.21
N GLY A 82 -3.17 9.37 10.90
CA GLY A 82 -2.59 9.26 12.23
C GLY A 82 -1.61 10.38 12.57
N ARG A 83 -1.16 10.38 13.81
CA ARG A 83 -0.16 11.30 14.35
C ARG A 83 1.23 10.70 14.19
N LEU A 84 2.10 11.37 13.46
CA LEU A 84 3.49 10.98 13.27
C LEU A 84 4.41 11.89 14.09
N ALA A 85 5.16 11.31 15.03
CA ALA A 85 6.16 12.04 15.82
C ALA A 85 7.25 12.65 14.94
N ARG A 86 7.82 13.78 15.39
CA ARG A 86 9.02 14.38 14.78
C ARG A 86 10.25 13.54 15.15
N GLY A 87 11.24 13.48 14.26
CA GLY A 87 12.46 12.70 14.45
C GLY A 87 13.06 12.20 13.14
N ALA A 88 14.10 11.37 13.23
CA ALA A 88 14.68 10.68 12.09
C ALA A 88 13.69 9.66 11.49
N GLU A 89 13.67 9.53 10.16
CA GLU A 89 12.84 8.50 9.51
C GLU A 89 13.28 7.10 9.94
N GLY A 90 12.32 6.21 10.18
CA GLY A 90 12.55 4.87 10.74
C GLY A 90 12.44 4.79 12.27
N GLU A 91 12.48 5.94 12.96
CA GLU A 91 12.38 6.00 14.43
C GLU A 91 11.12 6.73 14.92
N ARG A 92 10.41 7.41 14.02
CA ARG A 92 9.20 8.18 14.35
C ARG A 92 8.09 7.25 14.83
N GLN A 93 7.50 7.53 15.98
CA GLN A 93 6.29 6.83 16.41
C GLN A 93 5.09 7.30 15.60
N LEU A 94 4.28 6.34 15.14
CA LEU A 94 3.02 6.59 14.44
C LEU A 94 1.87 6.10 15.31
N ASP A 95 1.03 7.04 15.75
CA ASP A 95 -0.21 6.74 16.46
C ASP A 95 -1.40 6.87 15.50
N ARG A 96 -1.90 5.72 15.04
CA ARG A 96 -3.05 5.60 14.14
C ARG A 96 -4.37 5.98 14.79
N THR A 97 -4.45 5.91 16.12
CA THR A 97 -5.69 6.23 16.85
C THR A 97 -6.09 7.70 16.73
N GLN A 98 -5.13 8.54 16.35
CA GLN A 98 -5.31 9.97 16.13
C GLN A 98 -5.66 10.30 14.67
N GLY A 99 -5.83 9.31 13.79
CA GLY A 99 -6.21 9.51 12.39
C GLY A 99 -7.67 9.92 12.25
N LEU A 100 -7.99 10.71 11.22
CA LEU A 100 -9.34 11.18 10.94
C LEU A 100 -10.34 10.05 10.65
N LEU A 101 -9.85 8.95 10.08
CA LEU A 101 -10.68 7.78 9.78
C LEU A 101 -10.76 6.78 10.92
N TRP A 102 -9.95 6.93 11.99
CA TRP A 102 -9.93 5.99 13.10
C TRP A 102 -11.31 5.76 13.76
N PRO A 103 -12.15 6.80 14.00
CA PRO A 103 -13.47 6.61 14.60
C PRO A 103 -14.38 5.68 13.80
N TYR A 104 -14.17 5.58 12.48
CA TYR A 104 -14.96 4.77 11.55
C TYR A 104 -14.35 3.40 11.29
N LEU A 105 -13.02 3.26 11.42
CA LEU A 105 -12.29 2.01 11.20
C LEU A 105 -12.24 1.14 12.47
N LYS A 106 -11.81 1.74 13.60
CA LYS A 106 -11.56 1.06 14.90
C LYS A 106 -10.74 -0.24 14.78
N ALA A 107 -9.82 -0.29 13.80
CA ALA A 107 -8.99 -1.44 13.52
C ALA A 107 -7.60 -0.99 13.06
N ASP A 108 -6.57 -1.69 13.50
CA ASP A 108 -5.17 -1.45 13.12
C ASP A 108 -4.74 -2.34 11.94
N GLY A 109 -3.75 -1.89 11.18
CA GLY A 109 -3.15 -2.64 10.07
C GLY A 109 -3.95 -2.62 8.77
N LEU A 110 -5.15 -2.03 8.75
CA LEU A 110 -5.94 -1.88 7.53
C LEU A 110 -5.26 -0.98 6.51
N GLU A 111 -4.35 -0.10 6.91
CA GLU A 111 -3.66 0.77 5.97
C GLU A 111 -2.40 0.13 5.38
N LEU A 112 -2.06 -1.08 5.81
CA LEU A 112 -0.92 -1.84 5.32
C LEU A 112 -1.34 -2.76 4.17
N CYS A 113 -0.50 -2.81 3.15
CA CYS A 113 -0.67 -3.76 2.06
C CYS A 113 0.20 -4.99 2.34
N PRO A 114 -0.37 -6.21 2.43
CA PRO A 114 0.41 -7.42 2.68
C PRO A 114 1.35 -7.80 1.51
N SER A 115 1.23 -7.13 0.36
CA SER A 115 2.17 -7.26 -0.76
C SER A 115 3.29 -6.21 -0.74
N PHE A 116 3.29 -5.23 0.16
CA PHE A 116 4.44 -4.35 0.36
C PHE A 116 5.54 -5.13 1.09
N GLN A 117 6.77 -5.05 0.57
CA GLN A 117 7.93 -5.70 1.18
C GLN A 117 8.57 -4.83 2.28
N TYR A 118 7.89 -4.66 3.42
CA TYR A 118 8.32 -3.80 4.55
C TYR A 118 9.60 -4.26 5.26
N GLN A 119 10.23 -5.35 4.83
CA GLN A 119 11.46 -5.88 5.41
C GLN A 119 12.54 -6.14 4.34
N ALA A 120 12.30 -5.73 3.09
CA ALA A 120 13.30 -5.89 2.05
C ALA A 120 14.51 -4.99 2.31
N GLY A 121 15.72 -5.40 1.92
CA GLY A 121 16.93 -4.58 2.04
C GLY A 121 16.92 -3.28 1.22
N ILE A 122 15.89 -3.11 0.37
CA ILE A 122 15.61 -1.90 -0.40
C ILE A 122 14.56 -1.00 0.25
N TYR A 123 13.97 -1.39 1.38
CA TYR A 123 12.94 -0.62 2.05
C TYR A 123 13.55 0.42 2.99
N LYS A 124 13.09 1.67 2.86
CA LYS A 124 13.38 2.79 3.75
C LYS A 124 12.12 3.13 4.56
N PRO A 125 12.09 2.86 5.88
CA PRO A 125 10.92 3.11 6.71
C PRO A 125 10.72 4.60 6.98
N LYS A 126 9.45 5.03 7.04
CA LYS A 126 9.07 6.40 7.42
C LYS A 126 8.89 6.56 8.92
N ALA A 127 8.25 5.58 9.54
CA ALA A 127 8.02 5.47 10.97
C ALA A 127 8.74 4.25 11.54
N LEU A 128 8.62 4.03 12.84
CA LEU A 128 9.02 2.80 13.50
C LEU A 128 8.14 1.66 12.97
N GLY A 129 8.68 0.87 12.04
CA GLY A 129 7.99 -0.25 11.39
C GLY A 129 7.27 0.14 10.08
N ALA A 130 6.22 -0.61 9.75
CA ALA A 130 5.37 -0.33 8.61
C ALA A 130 4.34 0.74 8.97
N SER A 131 4.24 1.77 8.14
CA SER A 131 3.37 2.93 8.31
C SER A 131 2.11 2.77 7.46
N TYR A 132 2.26 2.79 6.12
CA TYR A 132 1.19 2.87 5.12
C TYR A 132 1.54 2.18 3.80
N GLY A 133 0.61 1.38 3.28
CA GLY A 133 0.68 0.76 1.95
C GLY A 133 -0.14 1.48 0.88
N TYR A 134 -1.05 2.38 1.28
CA TYR A 134 -2.00 3.05 0.39
C TYR A 134 -1.85 4.56 0.45
N GLY A 135 -1.89 5.20 -0.72
CA GLY A 135 -1.87 6.64 -0.86
C GLY A 135 -3.27 7.18 -1.13
N TYR A 136 -3.61 8.26 -0.44
CA TYR A 136 -4.85 9.02 -0.66
C TYR A 136 -4.73 9.95 -1.88
N ASN A 137 -5.79 10.12 -2.66
CA ASN A 137 -5.78 11.00 -3.81
C ASN A 137 -5.56 12.47 -3.40
N PHE A 138 -4.44 13.01 -3.83
CA PHE A 138 -3.97 14.34 -3.44
C PHE A 138 -4.87 15.48 -3.93
N HIS A 139 -5.63 15.28 -5.02
CA HIS A 139 -6.59 16.27 -5.51
C HIS A 139 -7.81 16.39 -4.58
N LEU A 140 -8.26 15.27 -4.00
CA LEU A 140 -9.36 15.26 -3.03
C LEU A 140 -8.95 15.97 -1.73
N ALA A 141 -7.70 15.78 -1.32
CA ALA A 141 -7.11 16.44 -0.15
C ALA A 141 -7.00 17.97 -0.28
N GLY A 142 -7.08 18.51 -1.50
CA GLY A 142 -6.84 19.93 -1.78
C GLY A 142 -5.36 20.31 -1.89
N GLY A 143 -4.42 19.40 -1.59
CA GLY A 143 -2.97 19.62 -1.69
C GLY A 143 -2.25 19.77 -0.34
N VAL A 144 -1.00 20.25 -0.35
CA VAL A 144 -0.21 20.57 0.87
C VAL A 144 -0.26 22.08 1.13
N GLY A 145 -0.60 22.48 2.36
CA GLY A 145 -0.50 23.86 2.86
C GLY A 145 -1.80 24.37 3.51
N ALA A 146 -1.66 25.22 4.54
CA ALA A 146 -2.76 25.68 5.41
C ALA A 146 -3.90 26.45 4.70
N ALA A 147 -3.65 26.97 3.50
CA ALA A 147 -4.64 27.72 2.72
C ALA A 147 -5.46 26.86 1.74
N LYS A 148 -5.13 25.56 1.58
CA LYS A 148 -5.81 24.69 0.63
C LYS A 148 -6.90 23.88 1.32
N ARG A 149 -8.12 24.02 0.82
CA ARG A 149 -9.29 23.29 1.32
C ARG A 149 -9.48 22.03 0.49
N SER A 150 -9.75 20.91 1.15
CA SER A 150 -10.14 19.68 0.48
C SER A 150 -11.42 19.88 -0.35
N LEU A 151 -11.64 19.00 -1.33
CA LEU A 151 -12.83 19.06 -2.17
C LEU A 151 -14.06 18.58 -1.41
N LYS A 152 -15.24 18.92 -1.95
CA LYS A 152 -16.47 18.27 -1.55
C LYS A 152 -16.77 17.13 -2.52
N VAL A 153 -17.16 15.97 -2.02
CA VAL A 153 -17.53 14.80 -2.84
C VAL A 153 -18.69 15.13 -3.76
N SER A 154 -19.64 15.96 -3.31
CA SER A 154 -20.75 16.46 -4.12
C SER A 154 -20.34 17.37 -5.30
N ARG A 155 -19.05 17.74 -5.40
CA ARG A 155 -18.50 18.50 -6.54
C ARG A 155 -17.71 17.63 -7.53
N LEU A 156 -17.55 16.34 -7.26
CA LEU A 156 -16.85 15.44 -8.18
C LEU A 156 -17.68 15.23 -9.44
N ALA A 157 -17.04 15.21 -10.61
CA ALA A 157 -17.73 14.91 -11.85
C ALA A 157 -18.27 13.47 -11.87
N SER A 158 -17.55 12.54 -11.23
CA SER A 158 -17.94 11.14 -11.13
C SER A 158 -17.24 10.44 -9.97
N THR A 159 -18.01 9.98 -8.98
CA THR A 159 -17.49 9.21 -7.85
C THR A 159 -16.96 7.83 -8.26
N ALA A 160 -17.50 7.25 -9.33
CA ALA A 160 -17.11 5.94 -9.84
C ALA A 160 -15.82 5.97 -10.67
N SER A 161 -15.36 7.13 -11.15
CA SER A 161 -14.10 7.22 -11.90
C SER A 161 -13.00 7.97 -11.18
N THR A 162 -13.31 8.66 -10.08
CA THR A 162 -12.32 9.32 -9.23
C THR A 162 -11.79 8.36 -8.17
N ALA A 163 -10.49 8.04 -8.27
CA ALA A 163 -9.77 7.25 -7.30
C ALA A 163 -9.75 7.96 -5.95
N LEU A 164 -9.98 7.20 -4.90
CA LEU A 164 -9.94 7.62 -3.51
C LEU A 164 -8.61 7.23 -2.87
N PHE A 165 -8.31 5.93 -2.84
CA PHE A 165 -7.01 5.39 -2.45
C PHE A 165 -6.44 4.49 -3.54
N ALA A 166 -5.13 4.34 -3.55
CA ALA A 166 -4.48 3.29 -4.34
C ALA A 166 -3.19 2.82 -3.67
N ASP A 167 -2.67 1.68 -4.14
CA ASP A 167 -1.34 1.22 -3.73
C ASP A 167 -0.29 2.28 -4.05
N ALA A 168 0.46 2.69 -3.01
CA ALA A 168 1.42 3.78 -3.13
C ALA A 168 2.79 3.40 -2.57
N ALA A 169 3.82 3.94 -3.20
CA ALA A 169 5.20 3.95 -2.73
C ALA A 169 5.96 4.97 -3.56
N GLN A 170 7.11 5.40 -3.06
CA GLN A 170 8.01 6.29 -3.78
C GLN A 170 9.41 5.68 -3.80
N ILE A 171 10.17 5.96 -4.84
CA ILE A 171 11.62 5.72 -4.82
C ILE A 171 12.29 6.97 -4.26
N ASN A 172 12.98 6.82 -3.15
CA ASN A 172 13.80 7.87 -2.57
C ASN A 172 15.25 7.68 -3.01
N ASP A 173 15.87 8.75 -3.47
CA ASP A 173 17.28 8.79 -3.86
C ASP A 173 18.01 10.03 -3.30
N PHE A 174 17.35 10.80 -2.43
CA PHE A 174 17.82 12.11 -1.98
C PHE A 174 17.96 12.22 -0.46
N GLN A 175 17.33 11.33 0.30
CA GLN A 175 17.31 11.38 1.76
C GLN A 175 17.91 10.11 2.35
N PHE A 176 18.96 10.29 3.14
CA PHE A 176 19.65 9.22 3.85
C PHE A 176 18.67 8.28 4.59
N PRO A 177 18.87 6.94 4.56
CA PRO A 177 20.01 6.21 3.98
C PRO A 177 19.95 5.99 2.46
N ALA A 178 18.96 6.56 1.77
CA ALA A 178 18.93 6.55 0.31
C ALA A 178 19.86 7.63 -0.26
N THR A 179 20.48 7.32 -1.40
CA THR A 179 21.34 8.23 -2.15
C THR A 179 21.08 8.08 -3.64
N PRO A 180 21.57 8.99 -4.51
CA PRO A 180 21.38 8.88 -5.95
C PRO A 180 21.94 7.58 -6.54
N THR A 181 23.02 7.05 -5.94
CA THR A 181 23.67 5.80 -6.32
C THR A 181 23.08 4.56 -5.63
N ARG A 182 22.27 4.75 -4.58
CA ARG A 182 21.63 3.68 -3.81
C ARG A 182 20.19 4.08 -3.48
N PRO A 183 19.31 4.15 -4.48
CA PRO A 183 17.91 4.47 -4.26
C PRO A 183 17.24 3.39 -3.40
N LEU A 184 16.27 3.79 -2.59
CA LEU A 184 15.48 2.91 -1.72
C LEU A 184 13.99 3.15 -1.96
N LEU A 185 13.21 2.10 -1.83
CA LEU A 185 11.75 2.15 -1.86
C LEU A 185 11.23 2.60 -0.49
N GLU A 186 10.33 3.57 -0.46
CA GLU A 186 9.68 4.02 0.76
C GLU A 186 8.16 4.00 0.63
N GLU A 187 7.50 3.92 1.78
CA GLU A 187 6.06 4.16 1.89
C GLU A 187 5.74 5.60 1.50
N PHE A 188 4.57 5.78 0.89
CA PHE A 188 4.15 7.10 0.48
C PHE A 188 2.65 7.29 0.67
N TYR A 189 2.29 8.49 1.11
CA TYR A 189 1.02 8.75 1.77
C TYR A 189 -0.08 9.23 0.82
N TYR A 190 0.28 9.58 -0.41
CA TYR A 190 -0.65 10.11 -1.40
C TYR A 190 -0.31 9.65 -2.82
N ILE A 191 -1.32 9.69 -3.69
CA ILE A 191 -1.17 9.48 -5.13
C ILE A 191 -1.52 10.77 -5.86
N SER A 192 -0.75 11.10 -6.90
CA SER A 192 -0.94 12.33 -7.67
C SER A 192 -0.38 12.22 -9.07
N ASP A 193 -0.97 12.93 -10.02
CA ASP A 193 -0.45 13.10 -11.38
C ASP A 193 0.41 14.37 -11.54
N GLY A 194 0.50 15.21 -10.50
CA GLY A 194 1.18 16.50 -10.49
C GLY A 194 2.72 16.43 -10.57
N PRO A 195 3.41 17.59 -10.46
CA PRO A 195 4.83 17.76 -10.80
C PRO A 195 5.78 17.17 -9.75
N SER A 196 5.30 16.30 -8.86
CA SER A 196 6.20 15.50 -8.01
C SER A 196 7.29 14.94 -8.90
N LEU A 197 8.56 15.21 -8.58
CA LEU A 197 9.71 14.63 -9.29
C LEU A 197 9.65 13.09 -9.30
N TYR A 198 8.87 12.52 -8.38
CA TYR A 198 8.80 11.10 -8.12
C TYR A 198 7.40 10.55 -8.45
N ALA A 199 7.38 9.39 -9.09
CA ALA A 199 6.19 8.58 -9.20
C ALA A 199 5.77 8.05 -7.81
N ASN A 200 4.47 8.00 -7.56
CA ASN A 200 3.92 7.61 -6.25
C ASN A 200 2.89 6.48 -6.29
N GLY A 201 2.65 5.87 -7.46
CA GLY A 201 1.85 4.65 -7.58
C GLY A 201 2.73 3.41 -7.54
N HIS A 202 2.28 2.35 -6.86
CA HIS A 202 3.05 1.12 -6.72
C HIS A 202 2.29 -0.10 -7.24
N PHE A 203 2.73 -0.60 -8.39
CA PHE A 203 2.07 -1.64 -9.18
C PHE A 203 2.53 -3.04 -8.76
N ARG A 204 2.34 -3.36 -7.48
CA ARG A 204 2.90 -4.54 -6.79
C ARG A 204 2.12 -5.85 -6.99
N HIS A 205 0.90 -5.80 -7.53
CA HIS A 205 0.04 -6.98 -7.72
C HIS A 205 0.10 -7.45 -9.17
N GLN A 206 1.19 -8.13 -9.55
CA GLN A 206 1.46 -8.55 -10.93
C GLN A 206 1.51 -7.35 -11.90
N LYS A 207 2.30 -6.31 -11.57
CA LYS A 207 2.45 -5.08 -12.38
C LYS A 207 1.16 -4.26 -12.48
N ARG A 208 0.24 -4.46 -11.54
CA ARG A 208 -1.00 -3.70 -11.37
C ARG A 208 -1.12 -3.25 -9.92
N ALA A 209 -1.93 -2.23 -9.69
CA ALA A 209 -2.23 -1.70 -8.37
C ALA A 209 -3.73 -1.83 -8.09
N VAL A 210 -4.09 -2.08 -6.83
CA VAL A 210 -5.46 -1.92 -6.36
C VAL A 210 -5.74 -0.42 -6.22
N VAL A 211 -6.89 0.00 -6.74
CA VAL A 211 -7.44 1.35 -6.61
C VAL A 211 -8.86 1.24 -6.09
N SER A 212 -9.18 1.98 -5.03
CA SER A 212 -10.56 2.21 -4.59
C SER A 212 -11.05 3.56 -5.10
N PHE A 213 -12.34 3.66 -5.38
CA PHE A 213 -12.98 4.85 -5.95
C PHE A 213 -13.90 5.51 -4.93
N CYS A 214 -14.28 6.75 -5.19
CA CYS A 214 -15.11 7.54 -4.28
C CYS A 214 -16.54 7.01 -4.12
N ASP A 215 -17.00 6.05 -4.93
CA ASP A 215 -18.26 5.32 -4.73
C ASP A 215 -18.11 4.06 -3.86
N GLY A 216 -16.89 3.75 -3.42
CA GLY A 216 -16.57 2.60 -2.57
C GLY A 216 -16.17 1.32 -3.30
N HIS A 217 -16.29 1.23 -4.63
CA HIS A 217 -15.79 0.05 -5.34
C HIS A 217 -14.26 0.07 -5.44
N ALA A 218 -13.68 -1.09 -5.75
CA ALA A 218 -12.25 -1.21 -5.98
C ALA A 218 -11.97 -2.05 -7.22
N SER A 219 -10.96 -1.65 -7.99
CA SER A 219 -10.56 -2.32 -9.23
C SER A 219 -9.04 -2.34 -9.37
N MET A 220 -8.55 -3.10 -10.35
CA MET A 220 -7.13 -3.17 -10.65
C MET A 220 -6.76 -2.17 -11.74
N ALA A 221 -5.85 -1.26 -11.46
CA ALA A 221 -5.33 -0.31 -12.43
C ALA A 221 -3.95 -0.72 -12.95
N SER A 222 -3.69 -0.36 -14.21
CA SER A 222 -2.36 -0.44 -14.83
C SER A 222 -1.64 0.90 -14.68
N SER A 223 -0.31 0.89 -14.78
CA SER A 223 0.48 2.12 -14.78
C SER A 223 0.34 2.86 -16.10
N ARG A 224 0.39 4.19 -16.05
CA ARG A 224 0.51 5.03 -17.25
C ARG A 224 1.76 4.63 -18.02
N GLU A 225 1.64 4.50 -19.33
CA GLU A 225 2.75 4.12 -20.20
C GLU A 225 3.90 5.14 -20.10
N GLY A 226 5.14 4.64 -20.13
CA GLY A 226 6.35 5.47 -20.01
C GLY A 226 6.54 6.20 -18.68
N SER A 227 5.70 5.94 -17.67
CA SER A 227 5.76 6.62 -16.37
C SER A 227 6.52 5.87 -15.28
N ARG A 228 7.09 4.70 -15.62
CA ARG A 228 7.83 3.87 -14.68
C ARG A 228 9.09 4.58 -14.23
N ASP A 229 9.37 4.47 -12.94
CA ASP A 229 10.56 5.03 -12.34
C ASP A 229 11.74 4.06 -12.52
N GLU A 230 12.73 4.50 -13.31
CA GLU A 230 13.84 3.65 -13.74
C GLU A 230 14.97 3.55 -12.70
N ARG A 231 14.87 4.24 -11.55
CA ARG A 231 15.87 4.17 -10.48
C ARG A 231 15.84 2.83 -9.73
N LEU A 232 14.66 2.21 -9.61
CA LEU A 232 14.47 0.84 -9.11
C LEU A 232 13.42 0.13 -9.97
N PRO A 233 13.75 -0.31 -11.19
CA PRO A 233 12.79 -0.86 -12.15
C PRO A 233 12.04 -2.09 -11.61
N GLN A 234 12.68 -2.88 -10.75
CA GLN A 234 12.10 -4.07 -10.12
C GLN A 234 10.99 -3.75 -9.10
N ALA A 235 10.92 -2.51 -8.60
CA ALA A 235 9.93 -2.09 -7.62
C ALA A 235 8.57 -1.76 -8.26
N TRP A 236 8.48 -1.60 -9.59
CA TRP A 236 7.23 -1.27 -10.28
C TRP A 236 6.52 -0.02 -9.70
N VAL A 237 7.31 1.00 -9.37
CA VAL A 237 6.80 2.33 -9.03
C VAL A 237 6.61 3.12 -10.32
N ALA A 238 5.41 3.67 -10.52
CA ALA A 238 5.02 4.40 -11.73
C ALA A 238 3.88 5.37 -11.41
N ARG A 239 3.30 6.03 -12.42
CA ARG A 239 2.16 6.93 -12.23
C ARG A 239 0.85 6.24 -12.63
N PHE A 240 -0.22 6.64 -11.97
CA PHE A 240 -1.58 6.37 -12.44
C PHE A 240 -1.95 7.32 -13.58
N GLU A 241 -3.00 6.95 -14.32
CA GLU A 241 -3.57 7.84 -15.32
C GLU A 241 -4.16 9.11 -14.66
N PRO A 242 -3.91 10.31 -15.20
CA PRO A 242 -4.50 11.54 -14.68
C PRO A 242 -6.02 11.51 -14.62
N SER A 243 -6.67 10.78 -15.53
CA SER A 243 -8.13 10.68 -15.63
C SER A 243 -8.80 10.03 -14.42
N ILE A 244 -8.10 9.15 -13.69
CA ILE A 244 -8.64 8.56 -12.46
C ILE A 244 -8.31 9.41 -11.23
N LEU A 245 -7.35 10.32 -11.31
CA LEU A 245 -6.91 11.13 -10.18
C LEU A 245 -7.58 12.50 -10.14
N ARG A 246 -7.83 13.09 -11.30
CA ARG A 246 -8.47 14.41 -11.38
C ARG A 246 -9.99 14.27 -11.13
N PRO A 247 -10.54 15.08 -10.23
CA PRO A 247 -11.96 15.09 -9.85
C PRO A 247 -12.88 15.70 -10.91
#